data_AF-A0AAD4MVF4-F1
#
_entry.id   AF-A0AAD4MVF4-F1
#
_cell.length_a   1.000
_cell.length_b   1.000
_cell.length_c   1.000
_cell.angle_alpha   90.00
_cell.angle_beta   90.00
_cell.angle_gamma   90.00
#
_symmetry.space_group_name_H-M   'P 1'
#
loop_
_entity.id
_entity.type
_entity.pdbx_description
1 polymer ?
#
loop_
_entity_poly.entity_id
_entity_poly.type
_entity_poly.pdbx_seq_one_letter_code
_entity_poly.pdbx_strand_id
1 'polypeptide(L)'
;MSQQQPGPSGIQPQQHQTVSPFPAPPEYAEHYSDDAIRAGLALPPPPVPTKFTVFKEEYDLEGPLLQSLSDLGIQQLYEKGKWKDQLNKLNKSVVAAFLDLLEILI
;
A
#
# COMPACT_ATOMS: atom_id res chain seq x y z
N MET A 1 -66.22 -32.98 23.03
CA MET A 1 -66.89 -31.78 22.48
C MET A 1 -65.87 -30.66 22.56
N SER A 2 -65.19 -30.37 21.46
CA SER A 2 -65.56 -29.29 20.53
C SER A 2 -64.67 -28.08 20.84
N GLN A 3 -63.97 -27.41 19.94
CA GLN A 3 -63.86 -27.47 18.49
C GLN A 3 -62.52 -26.81 18.14
N GLN A 4 -61.86 -27.36 17.13
CA GLN A 4 -60.82 -26.72 16.34
C GLN A 4 -61.46 -25.64 15.46
N GLN A 5 -60.89 -24.44 15.35
CA GLN A 5 -61.00 -23.56 14.16
C GLN A 5 -60.04 -22.35 14.23
N PRO A 6 -59.76 -21.66 13.11
CA PRO A 6 -58.45 -21.64 12.47
C PRO A 6 -57.78 -20.25 12.52
N GLY A 7 -56.49 -20.18 12.16
CA GLY A 7 -55.72 -18.93 12.20
C GLY A 7 -56.10 -17.91 11.12
N PRO A 8 -55.47 -16.72 11.15
CA PRO A 8 -55.16 -15.96 9.96
C PRO A 8 -53.64 -16.05 9.69
N SER A 9 -53.32 -16.51 8.48
CA SER A 9 -51.99 -16.43 7.88
C SER A 9 -51.58 -14.96 7.73
N GLY A 10 -50.94 -14.41 8.74
CA GLY A 10 -50.18 -13.16 8.63
C GLY A 10 -48.79 -13.51 8.12
N ILE A 11 -48.59 -13.44 6.80
CA ILE A 11 -47.24 -13.33 6.23
C ILE A 11 -46.68 -12.01 6.75
N GLN A 12 -45.91 -12.05 7.83
CA GLN A 12 -44.99 -10.96 8.11
C GLN A 12 -44.05 -10.93 6.91
N PRO A 13 -43.90 -9.79 6.20
CA PRO A 13 -42.84 -9.69 5.23
C PRO A 13 -41.56 -9.97 6.00
N GLN A 14 -40.91 -11.09 5.70
CA GLN A 14 -39.49 -11.23 5.99
C GLN A 14 -38.87 -10.01 5.32
N GLN A 15 -38.54 -9.01 6.13
CA GLN A 15 -37.55 -8.04 5.75
C GLN A 15 -36.29 -8.87 5.59
N HIS A 16 -36.07 -9.35 4.38
CA HIS A 16 -34.75 -9.71 3.93
C HIS A 16 -33.93 -8.47 4.25
N GLN A 17 -33.18 -8.50 5.35
CA GLN A 17 -32.11 -7.57 5.59
C GLN A 17 -31.20 -7.77 4.39
N THR A 18 -31.36 -6.92 3.39
CA THR A 18 -30.45 -6.80 2.28
C THR A 18 -29.19 -6.23 2.91
N VAL A 19 -28.34 -7.12 3.44
CA VAL A 19 -27.09 -6.72 4.08
C VAL A 19 -26.21 -6.24 2.95
N SER A 20 -26.20 -4.94 2.74
CA SER A 20 -25.27 -4.30 1.82
C SER A 20 -23.86 -4.68 2.28
N PRO A 21 -22.98 -5.16 1.38
CA PRO A 21 -21.58 -5.37 1.72
C PRO A 21 -20.84 -4.03 1.93
N PHE A 22 -21.48 -2.90 1.59
CA PHE A 22 -20.92 -1.57 1.74
C PHE A 22 -21.16 -1.04 3.15
N PRO A 23 -20.15 -0.40 3.76
CA PRO A 23 -20.32 0.27 5.04
C PRO A 23 -21.37 1.38 4.93
N ALA A 24 -22.01 1.69 6.05
CA ALA A 24 -22.85 2.89 6.14
C ALA A 24 -22.01 4.14 5.84
N PRO A 25 -22.61 5.19 5.25
CA PRO A 25 -21.93 6.46 5.07
C PRO A 25 -21.36 6.97 6.41
N PRO A 26 -20.21 7.67 6.38
CA PRO A 26 -19.67 8.31 7.58
C PRO A 26 -20.62 9.37 8.15
N GLU A 27 -20.61 9.54 9.48
CA GLU A 27 -21.46 10.50 10.20
C GLU A 27 -21.34 11.94 9.67
N TYR A 28 -20.14 12.36 9.29
CA TYR A 28 -19.91 13.71 8.77
C TYR A 28 -20.64 14.00 7.45
N ALA A 29 -21.11 12.97 6.72
CA ALA A 29 -21.83 13.16 5.46
C ALA A 29 -23.14 13.95 5.66
N GLU A 30 -23.77 13.85 6.84
CA GLU A 30 -25.02 14.55 7.14
C GLU A 30 -24.88 16.08 7.16
N HIS A 31 -23.67 16.58 7.36
CA HIS A 31 -23.38 18.02 7.42
C HIS A 31 -23.26 18.68 6.03
N TYR A 32 -23.26 17.90 4.95
CA TYR A 32 -23.05 18.40 3.58
C TYR A 32 -24.35 18.36 2.76
N SER A 33 -25.42 18.95 3.29
CA SER A 33 -26.66 19.19 2.54
C SER A 33 -26.58 20.46 1.69
N ASP A 34 -27.38 20.55 0.62
CA ASP A 34 -27.42 21.72 -0.27
C ASP A 34 -27.70 23.03 0.49
N ASP A 35 -28.56 22.96 1.51
CA ASP A 35 -28.90 24.11 2.35
C ASP A 35 -27.75 24.50 3.28
N ALA A 36 -27.04 23.52 3.87
CA ALA A 36 -25.87 23.79 4.70
C ALA A 36 -24.70 24.37 3.90
N ILE A 37 -24.51 23.90 2.65
CA ILE A 37 -23.50 24.44 1.73
C ILE A 37 -23.86 25.88 1.35
N ARG A 38 -25.12 26.14 0.98
CA ARG A 38 -25.59 27.50 0.62
C ARG A 38 -25.49 28.46 1.80
N ALA A 39 -25.69 27.98 3.02
CA ALA A 39 -25.56 28.75 4.25
C ALA A 39 -24.09 28.92 4.73
N GLY A 40 -23.12 28.27 4.08
CA GLY A 40 -21.71 28.30 4.49
C GLY A 40 -21.42 27.58 5.82
N LEU A 41 -22.29 26.67 6.24
CA LEU A 41 -22.15 25.88 7.48
C LEU A 41 -21.38 24.58 7.24
N ALA A 42 -21.29 24.12 5.99
CA ALA A 42 -20.49 22.96 5.61
C ALA A 42 -19.00 23.27 5.83
N LEU A 43 -18.34 22.48 6.67
CA LEU A 43 -16.91 22.60 6.91
C LEU A 43 -16.13 22.24 5.62
N PRO A 44 -14.97 22.85 5.37
CA PRO A 44 -14.07 22.36 4.33
C PRO A 44 -13.61 20.95 4.66
N PRO A 45 -13.28 20.13 3.65
CA PRO A 45 -12.74 18.79 3.89
C PRO A 45 -11.46 18.88 4.74
N PRO A 46 -11.23 17.92 5.66
CA PRO A 46 -9.99 17.85 6.42
C PRO A 46 -8.75 17.81 5.50
N PRO A 47 -7.61 18.38 5.93
CA PRO A 47 -6.35 18.25 5.19
C PRO A 47 -5.96 16.79 5.02
N VAL A 48 -5.39 16.45 3.85
CA VAL A 48 -4.87 15.11 3.59
C VAL A 48 -3.69 14.84 4.53
N PRO A 49 -3.70 13.74 5.30
CA PRO A 49 -2.57 13.39 6.14
C PRO A 49 -1.35 13.06 5.28
N THR A 50 -0.24 13.73 5.55
CA THR A 50 1.05 13.47 4.88
C THR A 50 1.80 12.30 5.51
N LYS A 51 1.49 11.98 6.78
CA LYS A 51 2.07 10.87 7.52
C LYS A 51 1.03 9.81 7.81
N PHE A 52 1.31 8.57 7.41
CA PHE A 52 0.41 7.44 7.67
C PHE A 52 1.19 6.14 7.80
N THR A 53 0.63 5.16 8.51
CA THR A 53 1.24 3.86 8.70
C THR A 53 0.62 2.84 7.75
N VAL A 54 1.45 2.16 6.94
CA VAL A 54 1.02 1.02 6.11
C VAL A 54 1.87 -0.18 6.46
N PHE A 55 1.24 -1.33 6.70
CA PHE A 55 1.94 -2.56 7.05
C PHE A 55 2.90 -2.45 8.26
N LYS A 56 2.60 -1.53 9.18
CA LYS A 56 3.43 -1.15 10.35
C LYS A 56 4.66 -0.29 10.03
N GLU A 57 4.81 0.16 8.79
CA GLU A 57 5.83 1.12 8.38
C GLU A 57 5.22 2.52 8.30
N GLU A 58 5.93 3.51 8.84
CA GLU A 58 5.53 4.92 8.77
C GLU A 58 5.97 5.51 7.42
N TYR A 59 5.01 6.04 6.66
CA TYR A 59 5.22 6.72 5.39
C TYR A 59 5.03 8.22 5.59
N ASP A 60 5.97 8.99 5.05
CA ASP A 60 5.91 10.45 4.99
C ASP A 60 5.92 10.89 3.52
N LEU A 61 4.81 11.44 3.05
CA LEU A 61 4.64 11.90 1.67
C LEU A 61 5.47 13.15 1.34
N GLU A 62 5.86 13.93 2.35
CA GLU A 62 6.71 15.11 2.17
C GLU A 62 8.20 14.76 2.26
N GLY A 63 8.52 13.52 2.67
CA GLY A 63 9.87 13.00 2.77
C GLY A 63 10.42 12.45 1.45
N PRO A 64 11.58 11.78 1.50
CA PRO A 64 12.10 11.02 0.35
C PRO A 64 11.08 9.96 -0.09
N LEU A 65 10.69 9.99 -1.38
CA LEU A 65 9.69 9.08 -1.97
C LEU A 65 9.97 7.59 -1.68
N LEU A 66 11.24 7.21 -1.61
CA LEU A 66 11.68 5.86 -1.26
C LEU A 66 12.83 5.96 -0.25
N GLN A 67 12.73 5.22 0.85
CA GLN A 67 13.85 5.01 1.76
C GLN A 67 15.00 4.28 1.04
N SER A 68 16.24 4.55 1.44
CA SER A 68 17.36 3.82 0.84
C SER A 68 17.31 2.36 1.30
N LEU A 69 17.87 1.45 0.49
CA LEU A 69 17.98 0.03 0.88
C LEU A 69 18.76 -0.14 2.19
N SER A 70 19.73 0.75 2.45
CA SER A 70 20.50 0.77 3.69
C SER A 70 19.62 1.13 4.90
N ASP A 71 18.68 2.08 4.74
CA ASP A 71 17.73 2.47 5.79
C ASP A 71 16.72 1.35 6.07
N LEU A 72 16.37 0.57 5.04
CA LEU A 72 15.55 -0.63 5.14
C LEU A 72 16.29 -1.84 5.75
N GLY A 73 17.52 -1.66 6.23
CA GLY A 73 18.33 -2.71 6.83
C GLY A 73 18.85 -3.76 5.84
N ILE A 74 18.77 -3.49 4.53
CA ILE A 74 19.26 -4.41 3.51
C ILE A 74 20.78 -4.29 3.43
N GLN A 75 21.46 -5.38 3.76
CA GLN A 75 22.92 -5.43 3.74
C GLN A 75 23.45 -5.26 2.32
N GLN A 76 24.32 -4.28 2.14
CA GLN A 76 25.06 -4.10 0.91
C GLN A 76 26.12 -5.20 0.77
N LEU A 77 26.02 -6.04 -0.26
CA LEU A 77 26.94 -7.16 -0.49
C LEU A 77 28.30 -6.73 -1.08
N TYR A 78 28.32 -5.67 -1.89
CA TYR A 78 29.52 -5.19 -2.59
C TYR A 78 29.80 -3.72 -2.29
N GLU A 79 31.05 -3.39 -1.96
CA GLU A 79 31.48 -2.01 -1.73
C GLU A 79 31.36 -1.17 -3.01
N LYS A 80 30.72 0.01 -2.92
CA LYS A 80 30.57 0.95 -4.05
C LYS A 80 31.90 1.58 -4.52
N GLY A 81 32.94 1.59 -3.67
CA GLY A 81 34.05 2.54 -3.79
C GLY A 81 35.21 2.13 -4.71
N LYS A 82 35.38 0.86 -5.05
CA LYS A 82 36.62 0.35 -5.68
C LYS A 82 36.42 -0.19 -7.09
N TRP A 83 35.57 0.45 -7.88
CA TRP A 83 35.31 0.02 -9.27
C TRP A 83 36.58 -0.02 -10.13
N LYS A 84 37.52 0.91 -9.89
CA LYS A 84 38.82 0.96 -10.60
C LYS A 84 39.67 -0.28 -10.30
N ASP A 85 39.69 -0.74 -9.05
CA ASP A 85 40.43 -1.94 -8.67
C ASP A 85 39.80 -3.19 -9.28
N GLN A 86 38.47 -3.26 -9.32
CA GLN A 86 37.75 -4.35 -9.98
C GLN A 86 38.00 -4.36 -11.49
N LEU A 87 38.01 -3.18 -12.13
CA LEU A 87 38.34 -3.07 -13.55
C LEU A 87 39.79 -3.48 -13.83
N ASN A 88 40.73 -3.11 -12.97
CA ASN A 88 42.12 -3.56 -13.08
C ASN A 88 42.26 -5.08 -12.92
N LYS A 89 41.50 -5.70 -12.01
CA LYS A 89 41.45 -7.17 -11.89
C LYS A 89 40.91 -7.82 -13.16
N LEU A 90 39.82 -7.27 -13.71
CA LEU A 90 39.25 -7.74 -14.96
C LEU A 90 40.25 -7.64 -16.12
N ASN A 91 40.90 -6.49 -16.28
CA ASN A 91 41.89 -6.28 -17.33
C ASN A 91 43.05 -7.29 -17.21
N LYS A 92 43.57 -7.51 -15.99
CA LYS A 92 44.60 -8.52 -15.75
C LYS A 92 44.11 -9.93 -16.12
N SER A 93 42.87 -10.27 -15.77
CA SER A 93 42.26 -11.56 -16.10
C SER A 93 42.13 -11.76 -17.61
N VAL A 94 41.71 -10.72 -18.35
CA VAL A 94 41.55 -10.78 -19.82
C VAL A 94 42.91 -10.95 -20.49
N VAL A 95 43.93 -10.20 -20.06
CA VAL A 95 45.28 -10.34 -20.60
C VAL A 95 45.87 -11.72 -20.29
N ALA A 96 45.69 -12.22 -19.06
CA ALA A 96 46.14 -13.57 -18.70
C ALA A 96 45.47 -14.64 -19.57
N ALA A 97 44.15 -14.59 -19.73
CA ALA A 97 43.42 -15.53 -20.59
C ALA A 97 43.85 -15.44 -22.06
N PHE A 98 44.17 -14.24 -22.55
CA PHE A 98 44.69 -14.05 -23.90
C PHE A 98 46.11 -14.65 -24.07
N LEU A 99 46.99 -14.46 -23.09
CA LEU A 99 48.34 -15.02 -23.13
C LEU A 99 48.35 -16.55 -22.97
N ASP A 100 47.40 -17.09 -22.20
CA ASP A 100 47.14 -18.53 -22.08
C ASP A 100 46.73 -19.11 -23.44
N LEU A 101 45.83 -18.44 -24.16
CA LEU A 101 45.41 -18.85 -25.52
C LEU A 101 46.58 -18.89 -26.52
N LEU A 102 47.58 -18.03 -26.34
CA LEU A 102 48.77 -17.99 -27.18
C LEU A 102 49.87 -18.99 -26.75
N GLU A 103 49.63 -19.81 -25.72
CA GLU A 103 50.59 -20.74 -25.11
C GLU A 103 51.89 -20.05 -24.65
N ILE A 104 51.79 -18.77 -24.25
CA ILE A 104 52.94 -17.99 -23.75
C ILE A 104 53.17 -18.25 -22.25
N LEU A 105 52.09 -18.53 -21.52
CA LEU A 105 52.16 -18.87 -20.10
C LEU A 105 52.56 -20.35 -19.96
N ILE A 106 53.48 -20.63 -19.03
CA ILE A 106 53.92 -21.99 -18.62
C ILE A 106 53.04 -22.50 -17.49
#